data_AF-A0A1Q7CYV4-F1
#
_entry.id   AF-A0A1Q7CYV4-F1
#
_cell.length_a   1.000
_cell.length_b   1.000
_cell.length_c   1.000
_cell.angle_alpha   90.00
_cell.angle_beta   90.00
_cell.angle_gamma   90.00
#
_symmetry.space_group_name_H-M   'P 1'
#
loop_
_entity.id
_entity.type
_entity.pdbx_description
1 polymer ?
#
loop_
_entity_poly.entity_id
_entity_poly.type
_entity_poly.pdbx_seq_one_letter_code
_entity_poly.pdbx_strand_id
1 'polypeptide(L)'
;MRRRTELRDLRSLERRSMYSIFQPLDPDERLPRELILEGRRHRLIEIRHLEIAGALYLPALIVAILVMGAVHLNPLLAFAVAGVLFMAFFGFVVSFKNS
;
A
#
# COMPACT_ATOMS: atom_id res chain seq x y z
N MET A 1 -32.77 8.48 -43.08
CA MET A 1 -31.66 9.36 -42.63
C MET A 1 -30.97 8.93 -41.33
N ARG A 2 -31.55 8.04 -40.51
CA ARG A 2 -31.04 7.62 -39.18
C ARG A 2 -29.68 6.90 -39.16
N ARG A 3 -29.32 6.15 -40.22
CA ARG A 3 -28.02 5.43 -40.31
C ARG A 3 -26.79 6.34 -40.47
N ARG A 4 -26.95 7.57 -40.98
CA ARG A 4 -25.81 8.50 -41.18
C ARG A 4 -25.37 9.18 -39.88
N THR A 5 -26.26 9.33 -38.91
CA THR A 5 -25.97 9.92 -37.60
C THR A 5 -25.25 8.91 -36.69
N GLU A 6 -25.69 7.65 -36.66
CA GLU A 6 -25.01 6.59 -35.88
C GLU A 6 -23.56 6.37 -36.34
N LEU A 7 -23.28 6.36 -37.64
CA LEU A 7 -21.92 6.23 -38.18
C LEU A 7 -21.03 7.45 -37.91
N ARG A 8 -21.62 8.63 -37.63
CA ARG A 8 -20.87 9.85 -37.24
C ARG A 8 -20.54 9.86 -35.75
N ASP A 9 -21.46 9.41 -34.91
CA ASP A 9 -21.23 9.29 -33.46
C ASP A 9 -20.24 8.18 -33.11
N LEU A 10 -20.23 7.08 -33.86
CA LEU A 10 -19.19 6.04 -33.70
C LEU A 10 -17.80 6.53 -34.16
N ARG A 11 -17.75 7.53 -35.04
CA ARG A 11 -16.50 8.15 -35.53
C ARG A 11 -15.89 9.16 -34.55
N SER A 12 -16.69 9.74 -33.65
CA SER A 12 -16.18 10.65 -32.61
C SER A 12 -15.53 9.90 -31.44
N LEU A 13 -15.84 8.60 -31.30
CA LEU A 13 -15.16 7.64 -30.41
C LEU A 13 -13.93 7.00 -31.06
N GLU A 14 -13.65 7.30 -32.34
CA GLU A 14 -12.59 6.65 -33.10
C GLU A 14 -11.22 7.23 -32.69
N ARG A 15 -10.58 6.47 -31.79
CA ARG A 15 -9.13 6.36 -31.58
C ARG A 15 -8.42 7.53 -30.88
N ARG A 16 -8.77 8.80 -31.12
CA ARG A 16 -7.98 9.93 -30.56
C ARG A 16 -8.35 10.30 -29.12
N SER A 17 -9.62 10.18 -28.72
CA SER A 17 -10.07 10.42 -27.34
C SER A 17 -9.84 9.21 -26.41
N MET A 18 -9.76 8.00 -26.96
CA MET A 18 -9.58 6.79 -26.17
C MET A 18 -8.19 6.75 -25.52
N TYR A 19 -7.14 7.18 -26.23
CA TYR A 19 -5.78 7.23 -25.69
C TYR A 19 -5.54 8.38 -24.72
N SER A 20 -6.29 9.49 -24.81
CA SER A 20 -6.15 10.60 -23.85
C SER A 20 -6.75 10.27 -22.49
N ILE A 21 -7.75 9.38 -22.42
CA ILE A 21 -8.35 8.93 -21.15
C ILE A 21 -7.38 8.02 -20.36
N PHE A 22 -6.52 7.27 -21.06
CA PHE A 22 -5.51 6.40 -20.45
C PHE A 22 -4.08 6.96 -20.52
N GLN A 23 -3.92 8.22 -20.91
CA GLN A 23 -2.60 8.85 -20.92
C GLN A 23 -2.12 8.98 -19.46
N PRO A 24 -0.85 8.63 -19.15
CA PRO A 24 -0.31 8.85 -17.81
C PRO A 24 -0.54 10.30 -17.41
N LEU A 25 -0.98 10.48 -16.16
CA LEU A 25 -1.31 11.81 -15.64
C LEU A 25 -0.12 12.75 -15.79
N ASP A 26 -0.35 13.88 -16.44
CA ASP A 26 0.64 14.93 -16.56
C ASP A 26 0.90 15.53 -15.16
N PRO A 27 2.13 15.47 -14.62
CA PRO A 27 2.42 15.93 -13.26
C PRO A 27 2.22 17.44 -13.07
N ASP A 28 2.22 18.22 -14.16
CA ASP A 28 2.02 19.66 -14.13
C ASP A 28 0.54 20.05 -14.31
N GLU A 29 -0.34 19.10 -14.66
CA GLU A 29 -1.77 19.35 -14.79
C GLU A 29 -2.49 19.18 -13.44
N ARG A 30 -3.40 20.11 -13.14
CA ARG A 30 -4.10 20.11 -11.86
C ARG A 30 -5.04 18.90 -11.78
N LEU A 31 -4.68 17.94 -10.93
CA LEU A 31 -5.42 16.68 -10.75
C LEU A 31 -6.93 16.91 -10.52
N PRO A 32 -7.78 16.14 -11.23
CA PRO A 32 -9.20 15.99 -10.90
C PRO A 32 -9.39 15.67 -9.41
N ARG A 33 -10.45 16.24 -8.81
CA ARG A 33 -10.73 16.12 -7.36
C ARG A 33 -10.85 14.67 -6.89
N GLU A 34 -11.36 13.79 -7.75
CA GLU A 34 -11.53 12.36 -7.48
C GLU A 34 -10.18 11.67 -7.26
N LEU A 35 -9.19 11.96 -8.10
CA LEU A 35 -7.85 11.38 -7.99
C LEU A 35 -7.09 11.90 -6.75
N ILE A 36 -7.33 13.15 -6.36
CA ILE A 36 -6.78 13.71 -5.11
C ILE A 36 -7.36 12.98 -3.88
N LEU A 37 -8.65 12.66 -3.91
CA LEU A 37 -9.31 11.94 -2.81
C LEU A 37 -8.86 10.48 -2.76
N GLU A 38 -8.71 9.81 -3.90
CA GLU A 38 -8.18 8.44 -4.02
C GLU A 38 -6.76 8.36 -3.44
N GLY A 39 -5.86 9.25 -3.88
CA GLY A 39 -4.48 9.30 -3.38
C GLY A 39 -4.40 9.60 -1.89
N ARG A 40 -5.28 10.46 -1.36
CA ARG A 40 -5.36 10.72 0.09
C ARG A 40 -5.83 9.49 0.86
N ARG A 41 -6.78 8.74 0.30
CA ARG A 41 -7.33 7.51 0.93
C ARG A 41 -6.29 6.41 1.00
N HIS A 42 -5.53 6.18 -0.07
CA HIS A 42 -4.42 5.22 -0.08
C HIS A 42 -3.39 5.55 0.99
N ARG A 43 -2.94 6.81 1.05
CA ARG A 43 -1.99 7.26 2.06
C ARG A 43 -2.49 7.11 3.50
N LEU A 44 -3.77 7.38 3.75
CA LEU A 44 -4.37 7.20 5.09
C LEU A 44 -4.43 5.73 5.49
N ILE A 45 -4.73 4.84 4.54
CA ILE A 45 -4.76 3.39 4.76
C ILE A 45 -3.36 2.89 5.11
N GLU A 46 -2.33 3.32 4.37
CA GLU A 46 -0.93 2.98 4.63
C GLU A 46 -0.45 3.39 6.02
N ILE A 47 -0.73 4.64 6.42
CA ILE A 47 -0.38 5.13 7.77
C ILE A 47 -1.06 4.27 8.84
N ARG A 48 -2.34 3.94 8.65
CA ARG A 48 -3.09 3.12 9.61
C ARG A 48 -2.53 1.71 9.74
N HIS A 49 -2.10 1.09 8.64
CA HIS A 49 -1.45 -0.22 8.70
C HIS A 49 -0.11 -0.18 9.45
N LEU A 50 0.67 0.89 9.26
CA LEU A 50 1.93 1.10 9.97
C LEU A 50 1.71 1.27 11.48
N GLU A 51 0.69 2.05 11.87
CA GLU A 51 0.32 2.25 13.27
C GLU A 51 -0.15 0.94 13.92
N ILE A 52 -1.01 0.18 13.25
CA ILE A 52 -1.49 -1.11 13.75
C ILE A 52 -0.34 -2.12 13.87
N ALA A 53 0.53 -2.18 12.86
CA ALA A 53 1.68 -3.09 12.87
C ALA A 53 2.66 -2.73 14.00
N GLY A 54 2.94 -1.44 14.21
CA GLY A 54 3.77 -0.96 15.32
C GLY A 54 3.14 -1.23 16.69
N ALA A 55 1.84 -0.98 16.84
CA ALA A 55 1.11 -1.25 18.07
C ALA A 55 1.04 -2.75 18.40
N LEU A 56 0.95 -3.62 17.38
CA LEU A 56 0.88 -5.07 17.55
C LEU A 56 2.26 -5.71 17.80
N TYR A 57 3.34 -5.05 17.39
CA TYR A 57 4.70 -5.57 17.54
C TYR A 57 5.10 -5.79 19.00
N LEU A 58 4.90 -4.79 19.87
CA LEU A 58 5.24 -4.90 21.29
C LEU A 58 4.52 -6.05 22.03
N PRO A 59 3.18 -6.19 21.95
CA PRO A 59 2.50 -7.30 22.61
C PRO A 59 2.91 -8.66 22.01
N ALA A 60 3.14 -8.75 20.70
CA ALA A 60 3.64 -9.98 20.09
C ALA A 60 5.04 -10.36 20.60
N LEU A 61 5.94 -9.36 20.75
CA LEU A 61 7.27 -9.57 21.31
C LEU A 61 7.22 -10.05 22.77
N ILE A 62 6.36 -9.44 23.58
CA ILE A 62 6.14 -9.84 24.98
C ILE A 62 5.69 -11.31 25.05
N VAL A 63 4.72 -11.69 24.22
CA VAL A 63 4.25 -13.08 24.14
C VAL A 63 5.37 -14.03 23.70
N ALA A 64 6.15 -13.67 22.69
CA ALA A 64 7.28 -14.49 22.23
C ALA A 64 8.32 -14.71 23.34
N ILE A 65 8.67 -13.66 24.09
CA ILE A 65 9.59 -13.75 25.22
C ILE A 65 9.02 -14.62 26.34
N LEU A 66 7.74 -14.45 26.69
CA LEU A 66 7.04 -15.26 27.69
C LEU A 66 7.04 -16.75 27.32
N VAL A 67 6.71 -17.07 26.07
CA VAL A 67 6.72 -18.45 25.57
C VAL A 67 8.13 -19.04 25.62
N MET A 68 9.15 -18.27 25.20
CA MET A 68 10.53 -18.76 25.26
C MET A 68 11.02 -18.98 26.69
N GLY A 69 10.65 -18.10 27.63
CA GLY A 69 10.94 -18.27 29.06
C GLY A 69 10.26 -19.49 29.66
N ALA A 70 9.00 -19.76 29.29
CA ALA A 70 8.25 -20.93 29.77
C ALA A 70 8.90 -22.27 29.36
N VAL A 71 9.51 -22.30 28.17
CA VAL A 71 10.19 -23.50 27.63
C VAL A 71 11.63 -23.65 28.15
N HIS A 72 12.06 -22.81 29.11
CA HIS A 72 13.42 -22.82 29.66
C HIS A 72 14.51 -22.74 28.58
N LEU A 73 14.22 -22.05 27.47
CA LEU A 73 15.19 -21.86 26.40
C LEU A 73 16.34 -20.99 26.90
N ASN A 74 17.54 -21.24 26.38
CA ASN A 74 18.71 -20.43 26.69
C ASN A 74 18.41 -18.95 26.38
N PRO A 75 18.57 -18.03 27.35
CA PRO A 75 18.28 -16.60 27.17
C PRO A 75 18.98 -15.99 25.95
N LEU A 76 20.19 -16.46 25.64
CA LEU A 76 20.96 -15.99 24.49
C LEU A 76 20.22 -16.28 23.17
N LEU A 77 19.60 -17.46 23.08
CA LEU A 77 18.86 -17.92 21.92
C LEU A 77 17.54 -17.16 21.79
N ALA A 78 16.90 -16.83 22.92
CA ALA A 78 15.70 -16.00 22.94
C ALA A 78 15.98 -14.57 22.43
N PHE A 79 17.11 -13.97 22.84
CA PHE A 79 17.55 -12.68 22.32
C PHE A 79 17.84 -12.71 20.82
N ALA A 80 18.49 -13.77 20.34
CA ALA A 80 18.74 -13.94 18.91
C ALA A 80 17.43 -13.99 18.10
N VAL A 81 16.45 -14.78 18.56
CA VAL A 81 15.13 -14.88 17.91
C VAL A 81 14.39 -13.54 17.94
N ALA A 82 14.38 -12.85 19.09
CA ALA A 82 13.76 -11.53 19.21
C ALA A 82 14.42 -10.50 18.27
N GLY A 83 15.75 -10.53 18.14
CA GLY A 83 16.49 -9.68 17.21
C GLY A 83 16.16 -9.97 15.73
N VAL A 84 16.06 -11.25 15.35
CA VAL A 84 15.65 -11.63 13.98
C VAL A 84 14.23 -11.18 13.69
N LEU A 85 13.30 -11.35 14.62
CA LEU A 85 11.92 -10.88 14.49
C LEU A 85 11.86 -9.35 14.35
N PHE A 86 12.66 -8.62 15.12
CA PHE A 86 12.77 -7.16 15.00
C PHE A 86 13.29 -6.75 13.64
N MET A 87 14.35 -7.39 13.14
CA MET A 87 14.93 -7.07 11.83
C MET A 87 13.96 -7.39 10.68
N ALA A 88 13.21 -8.49 10.77
CA ALA A 88 12.18 -8.82 9.80
C ALA A 88 11.05 -7.79 9.80
N PHE A 89 10.59 -7.38 10.99
CA PHE A 89 9.58 -6.33 11.14
C PHE A 89 10.08 -4.98 10.62
N PHE A 90 11.32 -4.61 10.95
CA PHE A 90 11.94 -3.37 10.48
C PHE A 90 12.09 -3.36 8.96
N GLY A 91 12.54 -4.46 8.36
CA GLY A 91 12.63 -4.61 6.91
C GLY A 91 11.26 -4.50 6.23
N PHE A 92 10.22 -5.11 6.81
CA PHE A 92 8.84 -4.95 6.36
C PHE A 92 8.43 -3.47 6.38
N VAL A 93 8.60 -2.78 7.51
CA VAL A 93 8.25 -1.36 7.66
C VAL A 93 9.00 -0.47 6.65
N VAL A 94 10.30 -0.69 6.45
CA VAL A 94 11.10 0.07 5.47
C VAL A 94 10.66 -0.20 4.03
N SER A 95 10.32 -1.45 3.70
CA SER A 95 9.82 -1.81 2.36
C SER A 95 8.51 -1.08 2.01
N PHE A 96 7.63 -0.88 2.99
CA PHE A 96 6.38 -0.12 2.79
C PHE A 96 6.60 1.39 2.67
N LYS A 97 7.67 1.92 3.26
CA LYS A 97 8.01 3.34 3.14
C LYS A 97 8.63 3.70 1.79
N ASN A 98 9.27 2.72 1.14
CA ASN A 98 9.99 2.90 -0.14
C ASN A 98 9.18 2.47 -1.38
N SER A 99 7.97 1.94 -1.19
CA SER A 99 7.04 1.57 -2.27
C SER A 99 5.96 2.62 -2.44
#